data_AF-A0A2S6C4B3-F1
#
_entry.id   AF-A0A2S6C4B3-F1
#
_cell.length_a   1.000
_cell.length_b   1.000
_cell.length_c   1.000
_cell.angle_alpha   90.00
_cell.angle_beta   90.00
_cell.angle_gamma   90.00
#
_symmetry.space_group_name_H-M   'P 1'
#
loop_
_entity.id
_entity.type
_entity.pdbx_description
1 polymer ?
#
loop_
_entity_poly.entity_id
_entity_poly.type
_entity_poly.pdbx_seq_one_letter_code
_entity_poly.pdbx_strand_id
1 'polypeptide(L)'
;MASKAIDMRKAAAKFFTASHFAVAGASSNPQKFGHRIFAWYLPRDLSAIPLNPMTPSISVRGKDYDTVASPSKVSDPKHTSLSVITPPPVTAKLLQEAKEAGILAVWLQPGSFTDKELEYAIENWPDAAVGGFADGTVGGEGWCVLVDGDASIEASKSLNVEAPASNGVNRPKRQVPRNLRGIHSSRTDRCSAGHRVSKRPSKHEPVVGRKARVKKHVLDRMGKTENIKLRQILANLEG
;
A
#
# COMPACT_ATOMS: atom_id res chain seq x y z
N MET A 1 26.04 4.09 -12.87
CA MET A 1 24.90 3.19 -13.18
C MET A 1 23.63 4.01 -13.11
N ALA A 2 22.74 3.93 -14.09
CA ALA A 2 21.45 4.63 -14.00
C ALA A 2 20.65 4.03 -12.85
N SER A 3 20.19 4.84 -11.91
CA SER A 3 19.23 4.40 -10.91
C SER A 3 17.97 3.95 -11.65
N LYS A 4 17.63 2.66 -11.54
CA LYS A 4 16.35 2.16 -12.02
C LYS A 4 15.28 2.91 -11.23
N ALA A 5 14.47 3.72 -11.91
CA ALA A 5 13.35 4.41 -11.27
C ALA A 5 12.44 3.34 -10.62
N ILE A 6 12.12 3.53 -9.34
CA ILE A 6 11.36 2.55 -8.58
C ILE A 6 9.88 2.72 -8.94
N ASP A 7 9.25 1.65 -9.41
CA ASP A 7 7.82 1.63 -9.69
C ASP A 7 7.05 1.35 -8.40
N MET A 8 6.55 2.40 -7.75
CA MET A 8 5.78 2.26 -6.51
C MET A 8 4.46 1.52 -6.69
N ARG A 9 3.81 1.56 -7.86
CA ARG A 9 2.59 0.78 -8.09
C ARG A 9 2.90 -0.71 -8.10
N LYS A 10 4.02 -1.09 -8.72
CA LYS A 10 4.49 -2.47 -8.71
C LYS A 10 4.87 -2.92 -7.29
N ALA A 11 5.57 -2.08 -6.53
CA ALA A 11 5.90 -2.38 -5.13
C ALA A 11 4.65 -2.53 -4.25
N ALA A 12 3.66 -1.65 -4.42
CA ALA A 12 2.39 -1.72 -3.71
C ALA A 12 1.58 -2.98 -4.08
N ALA A 13 1.54 -3.36 -5.36
CA ALA A 13 0.95 -4.62 -5.77
C ALA A 13 1.71 -5.82 -5.19
N LYS A 14 3.05 -5.79 -5.18
CA LYS A 14 3.90 -6.84 -4.59
C LYS A 14 3.65 -7.01 -3.09
N PHE A 15 3.44 -5.91 -2.35
CA PHE A 15 3.09 -5.94 -0.94
C PHE A 15 1.85 -6.79 -0.67
N PHE A 16 0.81 -6.68 -1.52
CA PHE A 16 -0.42 -7.48 -1.38
C PHE A 16 -0.34 -8.88 -2.00
N THR A 17 0.86 -9.40 -2.31
CA THR A 17 1.06 -10.82 -2.65
C THR A 17 1.35 -11.69 -1.43
N ALA A 18 1.56 -11.08 -0.25
CA ALA A 18 1.75 -11.80 1.01
C ALA A 18 0.48 -12.53 1.48
N SER A 19 0.68 -13.63 2.20
CA SER A 19 -0.38 -14.37 2.88
C SER A 19 -0.81 -13.68 4.19
N HIS A 20 0.13 -13.00 4.86
CA HIS A 20 -0.08 -12.35 6.14
C HIS A 20 0.38 -10.89 6.13
N PHE A 21 -0.20 -10.07 7.00
CA PHE A 21 0.08 -8.64 7.08
C PHE A 21 0.36 -8.22 8.52
N ALA A 22 1.61 -7.97 8.84
CA ALA A 22 2.03 -7.41 10.12
C ALA A 22 1.73 -5.90 10.15
N VAL A 23 1.07 -5.38 11.19
CA VAL A 23 0.71 -3.96 11.31
C VAL A 23 1.39 -3.35 12.53
N ALA A 24 2.55 -2.73 12.33
CA ALA A 24 3.34 -2.12 13.39
C ALA A 24 2.80 -0.75 13.81
N GLY A 25 2.47 -0.62 15.09
CA GLY A 25 1.77 0.54 15.65
C GLY A 25 0.26 0.35 15.78
N ALA A 26 -0.24 -0.89 15.66
CA ALA A 26 -1.65 -1.20 15.87
C ALA A 26 -2.09 -0.88 17.32
N SER A 27 -3.33 -0.42 17.49
CA SER A 27 -3.82 0.08 18.78
C SER A 27 -5.33 -0.12 18.94
N SER A 28 -5.78 -0.30 20.18
CA SER A 28 -7.21 -0.28 20.53
C SER A 28 -7.83 1.12 20.48
N ASN A 29 -7.03 2.20 20.47
CA ASN A 29 -7.55 3.57 20.48
C ASN A 29 -8.03 4.01 19.08
N PRO A 30 -9.34 4.24 18.86
CA PRO A 30 -9.89 4.58 17.54
C PRO A 30 -9.38 5.89 16.94
N GLN A 31 -8.87 6.80 17.79
CA GLN A 31 -8.28 8.07 17.35
C GLN A 31 -6.90 7.90 16.74
N LYS A 32 -6.21 6.78 17.02
CA LYS A 32 -4.86 6.52 16.49
C LYS A 32 -4.95 5.97 15.08
N PHE A 33 -4.03 6.41 14.22
CA PHE A 33 -3.97 5.96 12.84
C PHE A 33 -3.75 4.45 12.72
N GLY A 34 -2.94 3.85 13.61
CA GLY A 34 -2.72 2.41 13.66
C GLY A 34 -4.00 1.60 13.92
N HIS A 35 -4.98 2.14 14.66
CA HIS A 35 -6.29 1.49 14.81
C HIS A 35 -7.05 1.49 13.48
N ARG A 36 -7.10 2.65 12.80
CA ARG A 36 -7.79 2.80 11.52
C ARG A 36 -7.20 1.90 10.44
N ILE A 37 -5.86 1.82 10.36
CA ILE A 37 -5.15 0.94 9.43
C ILE A 37 -5.44 -0.52 9.75
N PHE A 38 -5.27 -0.96 11.00
CA PHE A 38 -5.56 -2.35 11.35
C PHE A 38 -7.02 -2.73 11.06
N ALA A 39 -7.98 -1.86 11.42
CA ALA A 39 -9.40 -2.04 11.13
C ALA A 39 -9.72 -2.09 9.62
N TRP A 40 -8.89 -1.50 8.76
CA TRP A 40 -9.05 -1.53 7.31
C TRP A 40 -8.73 -2.91 6.72
N TYR A 41 -7.78 -3.65 7.29
CA TYR A 41 -7.45 -5.01 6.83
C TYR A 41 -8.60 -6.01 7.09
N LEU A 42 -9.28 -5.89 8.23
CA LEU A 42 -10.27 -6.86 8.71
C LEU A 42 -11.42 -7.18 7.73
N PRO A 43 -12.16 -6.19 7.15
CA PRO A 43 -13.25 -6.49 6.23
C PRO A 43 -12.79 -7.00 4.86
N ARG A 44 -11.48 -6.99 4.58
CA ARG A 44 -10.88 -7.42 3.31
C ARG A 44 -10.41 -8.87 3.34
N ASP A 45 -10.68 -9.58 4.44
CA ASP A 45 -10.24 -10.96 4.67
C ASP A 45 -8.71 -11.13 4.55
N LEU A 46 -7.97 -10.05 4.87
CA LEU A 46 -6.52 -10.08 4.93
C LEU A 46 -6.09 -10.52 6.34
N SER A 47 -5.23 -11.54 6.41
CA SER A 47 -4.72 -12.08 7.68
C SER A 47 -3.77 -11.08 8.38
N ALA A 48 -4.36 -10.09 9.07
CA ALA A 48 -3.61 -9.05 9.76
C ALA A 48 -3.19 -9.45 11.19
N ILE A 49 -1.92 -9.22 11.51
CA ILE A 49 -1.29 -9.48 12.81
C ILE A 49 -0.92 -8.13 13.43
N PRO A 50 -1.49 -7.73 14.57
CA PRO A 50 -1.14 -6.46 15.18
C PRO A 50 0.23 -6.52 15.84
N LEU A 51 1.04 -5.48 15.63
CA LEU A 51 2.36 -5.33 16.23
C LEU A 51 2.36 -4.19 17.22
N ASN A 52 2.51 -4.53 18.50
CA ASN A 52 2.57 -3.57 19.60
C ASN A 52 3.23 -4.21 20.84
N PRO A 53 4.47 -3.82 21.19
CA PRO A 53 5.16 -4.39 22.36
C PRO A 53 4.60 -3.89 23.71
N MET A 54 3.76 -2.86 23.72
CA MET A 54 3.26 -2.26 24.96
C MET A 54 2.01 -2.94 25.53
N THR A 55 1.33 -3.76 24.73
CA THR A 55 0.09 -4.43 25.14
C THR A 55 0.03 -5.81 24.50
N PRO A 56 -0.37 -6.87 25.23
CA PRO A 56 -0.44 -8.24 24.70
C PRO A 56 -1.59 -8.46 23.71
N SER A 57 -2.60 -7.59 23.71
CA SER A 57 -3.72 -7.63 22.78
C SER A 57 -4.20 -6.22 22.43
N ILE A 58 -4.92 -6.10 21.31
CA ILE A 58 -5.69 -4.92 20.95
C ILE A 58 -7.15 -5.29 20.67
N SER A 59 -8.07 -4.36 20.94
CA SER A 59 -9.50 -4.53 20.67
C SER A 59 -9.92 -3.65 19.51
N VAL A 60 -10.44 -4.26 18.44
CA VAL A 60 -10.90 -3.56 17.23
C VAL A 60 -12.22 -4.17 16.78
N ARG A 61 -13.24 -3.35 16.56
CA ARG A 61 -14.59 -3.79 16.17
C ARG A 61 -15.20 -4.85 17.11
N GLY A 62 -14.93 -4.74 18.41
CA GLY A 62 -15.47 -5.67 19.43
C GLY A 62 -14.82 -7.05 19.46
N LYS A 63 -13.70 -7.25 18.74
CA LYS A 63 -12.89 -8.47 18.80
C LYS A 63 -11.48 -8.13 19.28
N ASP A 64 -10.92 -9.03 20.08
CA ASP A 64 -9.55 -8.96 20.55
C ASP A 64 -8.60 -9.72 19.61
N TYR A 65 -7.41 -9.16 19.44
CA TYR A 65 -6.35 -9.68 18.61
C TYR A 65 -5.04 -9.66 19.39
N ASP A 66 -4.42 -10.82 19.55
CA ASP A 66 -3.12 -10.95 20.19
C ASP A 66 -2.06 -10.22 19.38
N THR A 67 -1.20 -9.48 20.09
CA THR A 67 -0.11 -8.74 19.47
C THR A 67 1.16 -9.57 19.45
N VAL A 68 2.03 -9.25 18.49
CA VAL A 68 3.44 -9.62 18.57
C VAL A 68 4.29 -8.37 18.82
N ALA A 69 5.42 -8.54 19.51
CA ALA A 69 6.24 -7.42 19.96
C ALA A 69 7.14 -6.84 18.86
N SER A 70 7.58 -7.68 17.91
CA SER A 70 8.54 -7.33 16.85
C SER A 70 8.34 -8.19 15.59
N PRO A 71 8.81 -7.75 14.41
CA PRO A 71 8.82 -8.55 13.19
C PRO A 71 9.51 -9.91 13.36
N SER A 72 10.53 -9.99 14.23
CA SER A 72 11.22 -11.25 14.57
C SER A 72 10.36 -12.28 15.30
N LYS A 73 9.17 -11.92 15.77
CA LYS A 73 8.20 -12.83 16.41
C LYS A 73 7.06 -13.25 15.49
N VAL A 74 7.06 -12.79 14.23
CA VAL A 74 6.13 -13.27 13.21
C VAL A 74 6.49 -14.71 12.86
N SER A 75 5.49 -15.59 12.79
CA SER A 75 5.69 -17.04 12.56
C SER A 75 6.16 -17.38 11.15
N ASP A 76 5.67 -16.66 10.13
CA ASP A 76 6.02 -16.88 8.73
C ASP A 76 6.43 -15.57 8.03
N PRO A 77 7.62 -15.02 8.36
CA PRO A 77 8.03 -13.71 7.86
C PRO A 77 8.18 -13.68 6.33
N LYS A 78 8.58 -14.78 5.69
CA LYS A 78 8.77 -14.85 4.23
C LYS A 78 7.48 -14.72 3.42
N HIS A 79 6.34 -15.01 4.03
CA HIS A 79 5.01 -14.79 3.45
C HIS A 79 4.24 -13.68 4.16
N THR A 80 4.93 -12.84 4.93
CA THR A 80 4.36 -11.70 5.63
C THR A 80 4.89 -10.38 5.06
N SER A 81 3.98 -9.43 4.81
CA SER A 81 4.34 -8.04 4.54
C SER A 81 4.07 -7.15 5.75
N LEU A 82 4.89 -6.11 5.94
CA LEU A 82 4.87 -5.25 7.13
C LEU A 82 4.37 -3.84 6.79
N SER A 83 3.21 -3.46 7.33
CA SER A 83 2.71 -2.08 7.35
C SER A 83 3.23 -1.35 8.58
N VAL A 84 3.91 -0.22 8.39
CA VAL A 84 4.60 0.52 9.45
C VAL A 84 3.94 1.88 9.67
N ILE A 85 3.46 2.12 10.89
CA ILE A 85 2.77 3.35 11.33
C ILE A 85 3.53 4.05 12.47
N THR A 86 4.60 3.44 12.97
CA THR A 86 5.35 3.93 14.12
C THR A 86 6.17 5.19 13.79
N PRO A 87 6.54 6.02 14.78
CA PRO A 87 7.43 7.15 14.55
C PRO A 87 8.80 6.72 13.99
N PRO A 88 9.52 7.60 13.25
CA PRO A 88 10.74 7.24 12.52
C PRO A 88 11.82 6.50 13.34
N PRO A 89 12.13 6.87 14.60
CA PRO A 89 13.13 6.15 15.39
C PRO A 89 12.76 4.68 15.67
N VAL A 90 11.47 4.39 15.78
CA VAL A 90 10.95 3.03 15.98
C VAL A 90 10.92 2.30 14.64
N THR A 91 10.48 2.97 13.57
CA THR A 91 10.52 2.44 12.19
C THR A 91 11.91 1.96 11.80
N ALA A 92 12.95 2.75 12.08
CA ALA A 92 14.33 2.38 11.77
C ALA A 92 14.75 1.02 12.40
N LYS A 93 14.32 0.76 13.64
CA LYS A 93 14.58 -0.52 14.32
C LYS A 93 13.76 -1.66 13.73
N LEU A 94 12.46 -1.41 13.50
CA LEU A 94 11.57 -2.40 12.91
C LEU A 94 12.01 -2.82 11.51
N LEU A 95 12.56 -1.91 10.69
CA LEU A 95 13.10 -2.25 9.38
C LEU A 95 14.33 -3.15 9.49
N GLN A 96 15.21 -2.95 10.46
CA GLN A 96 16.35 -3.85 10.68
C GLN A 96 15.86 -5.25 11.07
N GLU A 97 14.96 -5.35 12.05
CA GLU A 97 14.38 -6.61 12.49
C GLU A 97 13.59 -7.32 11.38
N ALA A 98 12.85 -6.57 10.57
CA ALA A 98 12.10 -7.09 9.43
C ALA A 98 13.02 -7.66 8.35
N LYS A 99 14.13 -6.97 8.06
CA LYS A 99 15.14 -7.43 7.11
C LYS A 99 15.78 -8.73 7.60
N GLU A 100 16.18 -8.77 8.87
CA GLU A 100 16.79 -9.96 9.49
C GLU A 100 15.84 -11.15 9.52
N ALA A 101 14.55 -10.92 9.80
CA ALA A 101 13.52 -11.96 9.80
C ALA A 101 13.17 -12.46 8.39
N GLY A 102 13.50 -11.70 7.34
CA GLY A 102 13.14 -12.03 5.95
C GLY A 102 11.70 -11.68 5.59
N ILE A 103 11.18 -10.57 6.12
CA ILE A 103 9.87 -10.01 5.74
C ILE A 103 9.81 -9.77 4.22
N LEU A 104 8.69 -10.13 3.59
CA LEU A 104 8.54 -10.12 2.13
C LEU A 104 8.59 -8.71 1.53
N ALA A 105 7.87 -7.77 2.13
CA ALA A 105 7.70 -6.42 1.63
C ALA A 105 7.34 -5.47 2.78
N VAL A 106 7.61 -4.18 2.61
CA VAL A 106 7.32 -3.15 3.63
C VAL A 106 6.52 -2.00 3.05
N TRP A 107 5.60 -1.45 3.84
CA TRP A 107 4.84 -0.25 3.50
C TRP A 107 4.94 0.76 4.64
N LEU A 108 5.62 1.87 4.37
CA LEU A 108 5.85 2.95 5.32
C LEU A 108 4.74 3.99 5.12
N GLN A 109 3.84 4.10 6.11
CA GLN A 109 2.74 5.05 6.05
C GLN A 109 3.22 6.50 6.20
N PRO A 110 2.46 7.50 5.70
CA PRO A 110 2.81 8.90 5.89
C PRO A 110 3.05 9.23 7.37
N GLY A 111 4.16 9.91 7.65
CA GLY A 111 4.61 10.24 9.00
C GLY A 111 5.39 9.15 9.73
N SER A 112 5.56 7.94 9.17
CA SER A 112 6.32 6.86 9.80
C SER A 112 7.83 6.89 9.49
N PHE A 113 8.27 7.81 8.62
CA PHE A 113 9.62 7.81 8.06
C PHE A 113 10.13 9.23 7.80
N THR A 114 11.45 9.35 7.78
CA THR A 114 12.18 10.40 7.08
C THR A 114 12.83 9.82 5.82
N ASP A 115 13.58 10.63 5.07
CA ASP A 115 14.34 10.16 3.91
C ASP A 115 15.23 8.96 4.27
N LYS A 116 15.83 8.95 5.47
CA LYS A 116 16.69 7.87 5.95
C LYS A 116 15.98 6.51 5.99
N GLU A 117 14.79 6.44 6.58
CA GLU A 117 14.06 5.17 6.70
C GLU A 117 13.50 4.72 5.36
N LEU A 118 13.08 5.67 4.51
CA LEU A 118 12.59 5.36 3.16
C LEU A 118 13.70 4.83 2.26
N GLU A 119 14.88 5.47 2.26
CA GLU A 119 16.06 5.03 1.52
C GLU A 119 16.50 3.63 1.99
N TYR A 120 16.55 3.40 3.31
CA TYR A 120 16.85 2.08 3.84
C TYR A 120 15.83 1.03 3.37
N ALA A 121 14.53 1.33 3.40
CA ALA A 121 13.51 0.41 2.93
C ALA A 121 13.69 0.08 1.43
N ILE A 122 13.91 1.10 0.61
CA ILE A 122 14.12 0.96 -0.84
C ILE A 122 15.34 0.08 -1.15
N GLU A 123 16.45 0.28 -0.44
CA GLU A 123 17.68 -0.48 -0.64
C GLU A 123 17.50 -1.96 -0.27
N ASN A 124 16.75 -2.23 0.78
CA ASN A 124 16.66 -3.56 1.37
C ASN A 124 15.46 -4.40 0.87
N TRP A 125 14.45 -3.76 0.27
CA TRP A 125 13.33 -4.41 -0.41
C TRP A 125 13.19 -3.88 -1.84
N PRO A 126 14.12 -4.24 -2.74
CA PRO A 126 14.07 -3.78 -4.13
C PRO A 126 12.76 -4.21 -4.80
N ASP A 127 12.05 -3.25 -5.40
CA ASP A 127 10.70 -3.42 -5.98
C ASP A 127 9.62 -3.91 -4.97
N ALA A 128 9.86 -3.84 -3.65
CA ALA A 128 8.96 -4.32 -2.59
C ALA A 128 8.89 -3.41 -1.33
N ALA A 129 9.44 -2.19 -1.42
CA ALA A 129 9.21 -1.13 -0.44
C ALA A 129 8.24 -0.08 -1.00
N VAL A 130 7.26 0.30 -0.19
CA VAL A 130 6.24 1.30 -0.54
C VAL A 130 6.33 2.46 0.45
N GLY A 131 6.31 3.69 -0.05
CA GLY A 131 6.33 4.90 0.76
C GLY A 131 6.62 6.15 -0.06
N GLY A 132 6.80 7.28 0.62
CA GLY A 132 7.13 8.55 -0.02
C GLY A 132 6.01 9.15 -0.87
N PHE A 133 6.40 10.07 -1.75
CA PHE A 133 5.51 10.89 -2.58
C PHE A 133 5.65 10.61 -4.08
N ALA A 134 6.21 9.46 -4.44
CA ALA A 134 6.41 9.10 -5.83
C ALA A 134 5.06 8.95 -6.55
N ASP A 135 5.07 9.25 -7.86
CA ASP A 135 3.88 9.19 -8.71
C ASP A 135 3.18 7.84 -8.61
N GLY A 136 1.84 7.87 -8.61
CA GLY A 136 1.01 6.67 -8.68
C GLY A 136 -0.03 6.56 -7.58
N THR A 137 0.23 7.17 -6.42
CA THR A 137 -0.76 7.37 -5.35
C THR A 137 -1.75 8.50 -5.73
N VAL A 138 -2.98 8.40 -5.23
CA VAL A 138 -3.95 9.52 -5.27
C VAL A 138 -4.01 10.31 -3.96
N GLY A 139 -3.19 9.93 -2.96
CA GLY A 139 -3.08 10.59 -1.66
C GLY A 139 -2.18 11.83 -1.72
N GLY A 140 -2.65 12.93 -1.13
CA GLY A 140 -1.86 14.18 -1.05
C GLY A 140 -0.65 14.10 -0.12
N GLU A 141 -0.61 13.12 0.79
CA GLU A 141 0.42 12.94 1.81
C GLU A 141 1.36 11.76 1.51
N GLY A 142 1.28 11.19 0.31
CA GLY A 142 2.04 10.02 -0.11
C GLY A 142 1.27 8.71 0.00
N TRP A 143 1.98 7.60 -0.25
CA TRP A 143 1.41 6.26 -0.34
C TRP A 143 0.76 5.80 0.96
N CYS A 144 -0.54 5.51 0.92
CA CYS A 144 -1.30 5.17 2.12
C CYS A 144 -2.23 3.98 1.89
N VAL A 145 -2.15 2.95 2.73
CA VAL A 145 -3.03 1.77 2.64
C VAL A 145 -4.53 2.14 2.63
N LEU A 146 -4.97 3.16 3.38
CA LEU A 146 -6.38 3.58 3.38
C LEU A 146 -6.84 4.20 2.05
N VAL A 147 -5.91 4.64 1.21
CA VAL A 147 -6.17 5.36 -0.04
C VAL A 147 -5.86 4.47 -1.24
N ASP A 148 -4.66 3.88 -1.25
CA ASP A 148 -4.11 3.13 -2.38
C ASP A 148 -4.24 1.61 -2.22
N GLY A 149 -4.64 1.13 -1.04
CA GLY A 149 -4.65 -0.30 -0.72
C GLY A 149 -5.57 -1.13 -1.60
N ASP A 150 -6.80 -0.66 -1.86
CA ASP A 150 -7.77 -1.41 -2.69
C ASP A 150 -7.30 -1.54 -4.13
N ALA A 151 -6.80 -0.45 -4.72
CA ALA A 151 -6.22 -0.47 -6.06
C ALA A 151 -5.00 -1.40 -6.13
N SER A 152 -4.19 -1.44 -5.07
CA SER A 152 -3.01 -2.28 -4.98
C SER A 152 -3.35 -3.77 -4.82
N ILE A 153 -4.42 -4.10 -4.09
CA ILE A 153 -4.99 -5.46 -4.01
C ILE A 153 -5.47 -5.92 -5.39
N GLU A 154 -6.21 -5.09 -6.12
CA GLU A 154 -6.65 -5.46 -7.47
C GLU A 154 -5.47 -5.67 -8.42
N ALA A 155 -4.43 -4.82 -8.32
CA ALA A 155 -3.21 -4.98 -9.09
C ALA A 155 -2.44 -6.26 -8.73
N SER A 156 -2.41 -6.67 -7.45
CA SER A 156 -1.67 -7.86 -7.01
C SER A 156 -2.21 -9.16 -7.61
N LYS A 157 -3.52 -9.22 -7.89
CA LYS A 157 -4.15 -10.38 -8.56
C LYS A 157 -3.50 -10.68 -9.90
N SER A 158 -3.09 -9.65 -10.65
CA SER A 158 -2.40 -9.83 -11.93
C SER A 158 -0.99 -10.43 -11.78
N LEU A 159 -0.32 -10.20 -10.64
CA LEU A 159 0.99 -10.78 -10.33
C LEU A 159 0.88 -12.25 -9.92
N ASN A 160 -0.22 -12.66 -9.30
CA ASN A 160 -0.46 -14.04 -8.88
C ASN A 160 -0.84 -14.98 -10.05
N VAL A 161 -1.22 -14.43 -11.20
CA VAL A 161 -1.58 -15.22 -12.41
C VAL A 161 -0.32 -15.66 -13.19
N GLU A 162 0.83 -15.01 -13.00
CA GLU A 162 2.06 -15.31 -13.74
C GLU A 162 2.96 -16.38 -13.09
N ALA A 163 2.61 -16.94 -11.94
CA ALA A 163 3.35 -18.06 -11.36
C ALA A 163 3.18 -19.32 -12.26
N PRO A 164 4.25 -19.94 -12.78
CA PRO A 164 4.12 -21.03 -13.73
C PRO A 164 3.47 -22.23 -13.05
N ALA A 165 2.29 -22.61 -13.53
CA ALA A 165 1.73 -23.93 -13.27
C ALA A 165 2.73 -24.97 -13.78
N SER A 166 3.43 -25.65 -12.87
CA SER A 166 4.19 -26.84 -13.20
C SER A 166 3.19 -27.92 -13.64
N ASN A 167 3.05 -28.05 -14.96
CA ASN A 167 2.34 -29.15 -15.59
C ASN A 167 3.03 -30.46 -15.22
N GLY A 168 2.36 -31.27 -14.40
CA GLY A 168 2.91 -32.55 -13.96
C GLY A 168 1.87 -33.47 -13.32
N VAL A 169 0.68 -33.61 -13.91
CA VAL A 169 -0.21 -34.74 -13.57
C VAL A 169 -0.74 -35.38 -14.84
N ASN A 170 -0.14 -36.52 -15.18
CA ASN A 170 -0.62 -37.48 -16.16
C ASN A 170 -1.95 -38.07 -15.67
N ARG A 171 -3.07 -37.74 -16.32
CA ARG A 171 -4.40 -38.25 -15.98
C ARG A 171 -4.76 -39.39 -16.95
N PRO A 172 -5.05 -40.62 -16.49
CA PRO A 172 -5.46 -41.68 -17.40
C PRO A 172 -6.87 -41.41 -17.94
N LYS A 173 -7.03 -41.66 -19.25
CA LYS A 173 -8.30 -41.55 -19.98
C LYS A 173 -9.31 -42.53 -19.40
N ARG A 174 -10.35 -42.03 -18.71
CA ARG A 174 -11.56 -42.81 -18.42
C ARG A 174 -12.52 -42.68 -19.60
N GLN A 175 -12.82 -43.80 -20.23
CA GLN A 175 -13.91 -43.97 -21.18
C GLN A 175 -15.25 -43.74 -20.47
N VAL A 176 -16.19 -43.09 -21.16
CA VAL A 176 -17.59 -42.94 -20.72
C VAL A 176 -18.48 -43.61 -21.76
N PRO A 177 -19.37 -44.55 -21.40
CA PRO A 177 -20.38 -45.05 -22.31
C PRO A 177 -21.61 -44.13 -22.34
N ARG A 178 -22.29 -44.17 -23.50
CA ARG A 178 -23.48 -43.41 -23.89
C ARG A 178 -24.76 -43.85 -23.17
N ASN A 179 -25.76 -42.95 -23.24
CA ASN A 179 -27.21 -43.07 -22.97
C ASN A 179 -27.63 -42.67 -21.53
N LEU A 180 -28.71 -41.93 -21.27
CA LEU A 180 -30.00 -41.74 -21.95
C LEU A 180 -30.67 -40.39 -21.54
N ARG A 181 -31.81 -40.09 -22.18
CA ARG A 181 -32.62 -38.85 -22.28
C ARG A 181 -33.34 -38.34 -21.01
N GLY A 182 -33.75 -37.05 -21.08
CA GLY A 182 -34.89 -36.42 -20.38
C GLY A 182 -34.48 -35.72 -19.06
N ILE A 183 -34.79 -34.45 -18.80
CA ILE A 183 -36.12 -33.89 -18.50
C ILE A 183 -36.09 -32.34 -18.57
N HIS A 184 -37.26 -31.75 -18.79
CA HIS A 184 -37.62 -30.33 -18.95
C HIS A 184 -37.52 -29.41 -17.71
N SER A 185 -37.48 -28.10 -18.03
CA SER A 185 -37.89 -26.90 -17.25
C SER A 185 -36.91 -26.45 -16.15
N SER A 186 -36.71 -25.18 -15.81
CA SER A 186 -37.47 -23.94 -15.99
C SER A 186 -36.59 -22.70 -15.73
N ARG A 187 -36.83 -21.62 -16.50
CA ARG A 187 -36.89 -20.17 -16.16
C ARG A 187 -35.96 -19.58 -15.06
N THR A 188 -35.16 -18.56 -15.45
CA THR A 188 -35.17 -17.12 -15.02
C THR A 188 -34.18 -16.88 -13.85
N ASP A 189 -33.30 -15.87 -13.78
CA ASP A 189 -33.23 -14.55 -14.42
C ASP A 189 -31.79 -14.07 -14.69
N ARG A 190 -31.64 -13.36 -15.80
CA ARG A 190 -30.51 -12.52 -16.17
C ARG A 190 -30.77 -11.11 -15.63
N CYS A 191 -29.77 -10.45 -15.07
CA CYS A 191 -29.72 -8.99 -15.08
C CYS A 191 -28.67 -8.55 -16.12
N SER A 192 -29.18 -8.13 -17.28
CA SER A 192 -28.42 -7.79 -18.48
C SER A 192 -27.75 -6.43 -18.36
N ALA A 193 -26.48 -6.39 -18.76
CA ALA A 193 -25.81 -5.21 -19.28
C ALA A 193 -26.52 -4.73 -20.57
N GLY A 194 -26.62 -3.42 -20.77
CA GLY A 194 -27.23 -2.85 -21.97
C GLY A 194 -26.77 -1.43 -22.29
N HIS A 195 -25.88 -1.36 -23.29
CA HIS A 195 -25.76 -0.31 -24.32
C HIS A 195 -25.26 1.10 -23.87
N ARG A 196 -24.46 1.85 -24.63
CA ARG A 196 -24.37 1.98 -26.10
C ARG A 196 -23.04 2.64 -26.52
N VAL A 197 -22.49 2.20 -27.65
CA VAL A 197 -21.36 2.81 -28.37
C VAL A 197 -21.86 3.94 -29.28
N SER A 198 -21.13 5.06 -29.35
CA SER A 198 -21.18 5.98 -30.50
C SER A 198 -19.76 6.48 -30.83
N LYS A 199 -19.47 6.57 -32.13
CA LYS A 199 -18.15 6.79 -32.74
C LYS A 199 -18.04 8.20 -33.36
N ARG A 200 -16.84 8.79 -33.20
CA ARG A 200 -16.06 9.67 -34.12
C ARG A 200 -16.46 11.17 -34.27
N PRO A 201 -15.57 12.05 -34.80
CA PRO A 201 -14.13 11.92 -35.12
C PRO A 201 -13.20 13.06 -34.60
N SER A 202 -11.90 12.79 -34.78
CA SER A 202 -10.66 13.58 -34.67
C SER A 202 -10.66 15.03 -35.19
N LYS A 203 -9.91 15.91 -34.49
CA LYS A 203 -8.95 16.88 -35.08
C LYS A 203 -7.70 17.03 -34.18
N HIS A 204 -6.53 17.05 -34.82
CA HIS A 204 -5.19 17.31 -34.29
C HIS A 204 -4.92 18.82 -34.13
N GLU A 205 -4.19 19.23 -33.08
CA GLU A 205 -2.86 19.89 -33.17
C GLU A 205 -2.26 20.17 -31.76
N PRO A 206 -0.92 20.31 -31.62
CA PRO A 206 -0.21 20.28 -30.33
C PRO A 206 0.07 21.68 -29.75
N VAL A 207 0.08 21.81 -28.42
CA VAL A 207 0.60 23.02 -27.75
C VAL A 207 1.68 22.66 -26.74
N VAL A 208 2.88 23.15 -27.06
CA VAL A 208 4.12 23.15 -26.28
C VAL A 208 4.04 24.11 -25.08
N GLY A 209 4.54 23.66 -23.92
CA GLY A 209 5.33 24.48 -23.00
C GLY A 209 4.63 25.47 -22.06
N ARG A 210 4.19 25.03 -20.87
CA ARG A 210 4.05 25.89 -19.67
C ARG A 210 4.34 25.18 -18.34
N LYS A 211 5.51 24.54 -18.21
CA LYS A 211 6.05 24.09 -16.90
C LYS A 211 7.39 24.78 -16.61
N ALA A 212 7.35 26.08 -16.29
CA ALA A 212 8.53 26.79 -15.76
C ALA A 212 8.20 28.11 -15.01
N ARG A 213 6.99 28.67 -15.13
CA ARG A 213 6.70 30.02 -14.61
C ARG A 213 6.07 30.09 -13.21
N VAL A 214 5.58 28.96 -12.66
CA VAL A 214 4.91 28.97 -11.34
C VAL A 214 5.89 28.81 -10.16
N LYS A 215 7.02 28.12 -10.35
CA LYS A 215 7.99 27.88 -9.25
C LYS A 215 8.73 29.13 -8.77
N LYS A 216 8.90 30.16 -9.62
CA LYS A 216 9.60 31.40 -9.21
C LYS A 216 8.73 32.32 -8.34
N HIS A 217 7.40 32.30 -8.51
CA HIS A 217 6.50 33.22 -7.80
C HIS A 217 6.14 32.77 -6.37
N VAL A 218 6.25 31.46 -6.06
CA VAL A 218 6.00 30.93 -4.72
C VAL A 218 7.23 31.08 -3.82
N LEU A 219 8.44 30.84 -4.34
CA LEU A 219 9.68 31.05 -3.58
C LEU A 219 9.92 32.53 -3.22
N ASP A 220 9.60 33.48 -4.11
CA ASP A 220 9.73 34.93 -3.83
C ASP A 220 8.73 35.42 -2.76
N ARG A 221 7.58 34.75 -2.58
CA ARG A 221 6.62 35.07 -1.50
C ARG A 221 7.06 34.49 -0.16
N MET A 222 7.63 33.29 -0.14
CA MET A 222 8.10 32.68 1.11
C MET A 222 9.27 33.46 1.72
N GLY A 223 10.24 33.89 0.90
CA GLY A 223 11.38 34.70 1.38
C GLY A 223 11.02 36.09 1.92
N LYS A 224 9.95 36.72 1.41
CA LYS A 224 9.47 38.01 1.95
C LYS A 224 8.69 37.88 3.25
N THR A 225 8.00 36.76 3.46
CA THR A 225 7.13 36.58 4.64
C THR A 225 7.93 36.25 5.90
N GLU A 226 9.06 35.55 5.78
CA GLU A 226 9.98 35.31 6.90
C GLU A 226 10.74 36.57 7.33
N ASN A 227 11.08 37.47 6.40
CA ASN A 227 11.78 38.71 6.73
C ASN A 227 10.88 39.72 7.48
N ILE A 228 9.57 39.73 7.22
CA ILE A 228 8.61 40.60 7.92
C ILE A 228 8.41 40.14 9.36
N LYS A 229 8.27 38.83 9.61
CA LYS A 229 8.14 38.29 10.98
C LYS A 229 9.38 38.53 11.84
N LEU A 230 10.58 38.43 11.26
CA LEU A 230 11.84 38.71 11.98
C LEU A 230 12.00 40.20 12.32
N ARG A 231 11.61 41.12 11.43
CA ARG A 231 11.64 42.56 11.70
C ARG A 231 10.64 42.99 12.78
N GLN A 232 9.49 42.33 12.84
CA GLN A 232 8.44 42.63 13.82
C GLN A 232 8.76 42.10 15.23
N ILE A 233 9.56 41.04 15.31
CA ILE A 233 10.08 40.52 16.59
C ILE A 233 11.22 41.40 17.12
N LEU A 234 12.10 41.89 16.25
CA LEU A 234 13.21 42.78 16.64
C LEU A 234 12.72 44.17 17.11
N ALA A 235 11.64 44.69 16.53
CA ALA A 235 11.05 45.98 16.95
C ALA A 235 10.40 45.95 18.35
N ASN A 236 10.10 44.77 18.90
CA ASN A 236 9.51 44.61 20.24
C ASN A 236 10.54 44.37 21.34
N LEU A 237 11.83 44.33 21.00
CA LEU A 237 12.93 44.13 21.96
C LEU A 237 13.72 45.41 22.25
N GLU A 238 13.47 46.49 21.50
CA GLU A 238 14.14 47.80 21.67
C GLU A 238 13.19 48.91 22.18
N GLY A 239 12.01 48.55 22.69
CA GLY A 239 11.02 49.46 23.28
C GLY A 239 10.79 49.21 24.75
#